data_AF-A0A6N7KI95-F1
#
_entry.id   AF-A0A6N7KI95-F1
#
_cell.length_a   1.000
_cell.length_b   1.000
_cell.length_c   1.000
_cell.angle_alpha   90.00
_cell.angle_beta   90.00
_cell.angle_gamma   90.00
#
_symmetry.space_group_name_H-M   'P 1'
#
loop_
_entity.id
_entity.type
_entity.pdbx_description
1 polymer ?
#
loop_
_entity_poly.entity_id
_entity_poly.type
_entity_poly.pdbx_seq_one_letter_code
_entity_poly.pdbx_strand_id
1 'polypeptide(L)'
;MRAVPARSRVLRFTKTSMVVTDIGFLVYWAATLLALVPAEYAYKDYDDPVLRDWNYSFVLLDVLASATGLTALRLGRRGTAAGARPLMLVSLALTSTAGLQAVAFWALRGDFSVSWWLPNLFLLLFPIPGMVHLARRMAAEGR
;
A
#
# COMPACT_ATOMS: atom_id res chain seq x y z
N MET A 1 -37.03 12.87 -0.39
CA MET A 1 -35.57 13.04 -0.21
C MET A 1 -34.91 11.67 -0.30
N ARG A 2 -34.05 11.41 -1.30
CA ARG A 2 -33.26 10.17 -1.34
C ARG A 2 -32.17 10.28 -0.27
N ALA A 3 -32.15 9.35 0.69
CA ALA A 3 -31.12 9.28 1.71
C ALA A 3 -29.73 9.21 1.04
N VAL A 4 -28.86 10.17 1.33
CA VAL A 4 -27.45 10.11 0.93
C VAL A 4 -26.87 8.87 1.62
N PRO A 5 -26.39 7.85 0.89
CA PRO A 5 -25.88 6.64 1.52
C PRO A 5 -24.71 7.01 2.42
N ALA A 6 -24.79 6.67 3.70
CA ALA A 6 -23.69 6.84 4.64
C ALA A 6 -22.45 6.15 4.05
N ARG A 7 -21.39 6.92 3.72
CA ARG A 7 -20.11 6.36 3.26
C ARG A 7 -19.66 5.30 4.27
N SER A 8 -19.38 4.08 3.80
CA SER A 8 -18.95 3.00 4.68
C SER A 8 -17.70 3.44 5.46
N ARG A 9 -17.70 3.21 6.78
CA ARG A 9 -16.56 3.55 7.65
C ARG A 9 -15.27 2.89 7.13
N VAL A 10 -15.40 1.65 6.64
CA VAL A 10 -14.33 0.89 5.97
C VAL A 10 -13.75 1.66 4.79
N LEU A 11 -14.57 2.14 3.85
CA LEU A 11 -14.06 2.83 2.66
C LEU A 11 -13.39 4.16 3.00
N ARG A 12 -13.87 4.87 4.04
CA ARG A 12 -13.19 6.09 4.53
C ARG A 12 -11.81 5.78 5.10
N PHE A 13 -11.73 4.75 5.95
CA PHE A 13 -10.46 4.27 6.49
C PHE A 13 -9.51 3.86 5.36
N THR A 14 -9.94 2.96 4.47
CA THR A 14 -9.14 2.50 3.32
C THR A 14 -8.59 3.65 2.49
N LYS A 15 -9.44 4.62 2.09
CA LYS A 15 -8.99 5.76 1.29
C LYS A 15 -7.99 6.66 2.02
N THR A 16 -8.15 6.83 3.33
CA THR A 16 -7.23 7.62 4.15
C THR A 16 -5.89 6.91 4.25
N SER A 17 -5.91 5.61 4.60
CA SER A 17 -4.69 4.79 4.66
C SER A 17 -3.96 4.74 3.32
N MET A 18 -4.68 4.60 2.20
CA MET A 18 -4.07 4.67 0.86
C MET A 18 -3.33 5.99 0.63
N VAL A 19 -3.95 7.15 0.91
CA VAL A 19 -3.25 8.44 0.71
C VAL A 19 -1.98 8.52 1.55
N VAL A 20 -2.06 8.12 2.82
CA VAL A 20 -0.91 8.15 3.73
C VAL A 20 0.19 7.21 3.25
N THR A 21 -0.15 5.98 2.91
CA THR A 21 0.79 4.97 2.42
C THR A 21 1.39 5.34 1.07
N ASP A 22 0.58 5.74 0.09
CA ASP A 22 1.03 6.08 -1.27
C ASP A 22 2.00 7.28 -1.23
N ILE A 23 1.67 8.33 -0.46
CA ILE A 23 2.57 9.47 -0.27
C ILE A 23 3.82 9.03 0.49
N GLY A 24 3.67 8.22 1.53
CA GLY A 24 4.77 7.69 2.32
C GLY A 24 5.78 6.91 1.47
N PHE A 25 5.31 6.01 0.61
CA PHE A 25 6.14 5.26 -0.34
C PHE A 25 6.90 6.19 -1.29
N LEU A 26 6.21 7.14 -1.92
CA LEU A 26 6.85 8.05 -2.87
C LEU A 26 7.90 8.94 -2.18
N VAL A 27 7.61 9.42 -0.97
CA VAL A 27 8.57 10.23 -0.19
C VAL A 27 9.77 9.38 0.24
N TYR A 28 9.52 8.18 0.78
CA TYR A 28 10.57 7.25 1.17
C TYR A 28 11.48 6.92 -0.01
N TRP A 29 10.93 6.47 -1.14
CA TRP A 29 11.73 6.10 -2.29
C TRP A 29 12.44 7.28 -2.94
N ALA A 30 11.81 8.46 -2.99
CA ALA A 30 12.50 9.66 -3.46
C ALA A 30 13.70 9.99 -2.56
N ALA A 31 13.52 9.94 -1.24
CA ALA A 31 14.59 10.24 -0.29
C ALA A 31 15.73 9.20 -0.37
N THR A 32 15.41 7.91 -0.49
CA THR A 32 16.38 6.83 -0.63
C THR A 32 17.15 6.91 -1.95
N LEU A 33 16.45 7.07 -3.09
CA LEU A 33 17.08 7.11 -4.42
C LEU A 33 17.92 8.36 -4.66
N LEU A 34 17.54 9.48 -4.04
CA LEU A 34 18.31 10.73 -4.10
C LEU A 34 19.40 10.80 -3.02
N ALA A 35 19.60 9.73 -2.24
CA ALA A 35 20.56 9.67 -1.13
C ALA A 35 20.41 10.82 -0.12
N LEU A 36 19.17 11.25 0.13
CA LEU A 36 18.84 12.32 1.09
C LEU A 36 18.82 11.82 2.54
N VAL A 37 18.80 10.49 2.72
CA VAL A 37 18.84 9.82 4.02
C VAL A 37 20.17 9.06 4.11
N PRO A 38 20.90 9.12 5.26
CA PRO A 38 22.08 8.30 5.44
C PRO A 38 21.77 6.82 5.21
N ALA A 39 22.69 6.12 4.57
CA ALA A 39 22.50 4.75 4.11
C ALA A 39 22.03 3.81 5.24
N GLU A 40 22.58 3.96 6.44
CA GLU A 40 22.18 3.16 7.61
C GLU A 40 20.73 3.33 8.07
N TYR A 41 20.07 4.44 7.69
CA TYR A 41 18.68 4.73 8.03
C TYR A 41 17.71 4.46 6.89
N ALA A 42 18.21 4.26 5.65
CA ALA A 42 17.37 3.97 4.51
C ALA A 42 16.72 2.59 4.65
N TYR A 43 17.50 1.56 5.00
CA TYR A 43 16.99 0.24 5.34
C TYR A 43 17.95 -0.55 6.22
N LYS A 44 17.43 -1.59 6.87
CA LYS A 44 18.18 -2.41 7.83
C LYS A 44 19.37 -3.09 7.17
N ASP A 45 20.52 -3.08 7.87
CA ASP A 45 21.75 -3.78 7.48
C ASP A 45 22.16 -3.43 6.03
N TYR A 46 22.21 -2.13 5.74
CA TYR A 46 22.44 -1.56 4.40
C TYR A 46 23.66 -2.15 3.67
N ASP A 47 24.70 -2.49 4.42
CA ASP A 47 25.97 -3.01 3.90
C ASP A 47 25.88 -4.44 3.35
N ASP A 48 24.81 -5.19 3.68
CA ASP A 48 24.56 -6.50 3.08
C ASP A 48 23.96 -6.31 1.67
N PRO A 49 24.70 -6.66 0.59
CA PRO A 49 24.23 -6.47 -0.76
C PRO A 49 22.95 -7.26 -1.08
N VAL A 50 22.72 -8.40 -0.42
CA VAL A 50 21.49 -9.19 -0.59
C VAL A 50 20.30 -8.46 0.01
N LEU A 51 20.47 -7.86 1.20
CA LEU A 51 19.41 -7.07 1.83
C LEU A 51 19.12 -5.78 1.10
N ARG A 52 20.16 -5.15 0.54
CA ARG A 52 19.98 -4.04 -0.38
C ARG A 52 19.12 -4.45 -1.55
N ASP A 53 19.53 -5.43 -2.33
CA ASP A 53 18.84 -5.79 -3.57
C ASP A 53 17.40 -6.27 -3.27
N TRP A 54 17.21 -6.97 -2.14
CA TRP A 54 15.91 -7.31 -1.61
C TRP A 54 15.06 -6.08 -1.29
N ASN A 55 15.60 -5.07 -0.59
CA ASN A 55 14.88 -3.82 -0.29
C ASN A 55 14.53 -3.06 -1.58
N TYR A 56 15.47 -2.93 -2.50
CA TYR A 56 15.25 -2.26 -3.79
C TYR A 56 14.22 -2.98 -4.68
N SER A 57 13.97 -4.27 -4.48
CA SER A 57 12.89 -4.98 -5.19
C SER A 57 11.50 -4.41 -4.91
N PHE A 58 11.32 -3.70 -3.79
CA PHE A 58 10.06 -3.05 -3.43
C PHE A 58 9.78 -1.75 -4.20
N VAL A 59 10.80 -1.10 -4.80
CA VAL A 59 10.63 0.17 -5.53
C VAL A 59 9.50 0.07 -6.55
N LEU A 60 9.58 -0.95 -7.43
CA LEU A 60 8.61 -1.11 -8.50
C LEU A 60 7.21 -1.41 -7.92
N LEU A 61 7.15 -2.25 -6.89
CA LEU A 61 5.90 -2.64 -6.25
C LEU A 61 5.20 -1.44 -5.59
N ASP A 62 5.92 -0.67 -4.79
CA ASP A 62 5.42 0.48 -4.04
C ASP A 62 5.05 1.64 -4.96
N VAL A 63 5.83 1.88 -6.02
CA VAL A 63 5.52 2.89 -7.03
C VAL A 63 4.26 2.52 -7.81
N LEU A 64 4.10 1.25 -8.22
CA LEU A 64 2.88 0.80 -8.89
C LEU A 64 1.65 0.83 -7.96
N ALA A 65 1.81 0.45 -6.70
CA ALA A 65 0.77 0.57 -5.68
C ALA A 65 0.32 2.03 -5.54
N SER A 66 1.27 2.96 -5.45
CA SER A 66 1.02 4.40 -5.32
C SER A 66 0.39 5.01 -6.59
N ALA A 67 0.90 4.64 -7.77
CA ALA A 67 0.40 5.14 -9.04
C ALA A 67 -1.06 4.74 -9.27
N THR A 68 -1.38 3.47 -9.01
CA THR A 68 -2.76 2.96 -9.13
C THR A 68 -3.67 3.53 -8.05
N GLY A 69 -3.18 3.64 -6.80
CA GLY A 69 -3.93 4.16 -5.65
C GLY A 69 -4.33 5.62 -5.81
N LEU A 70 -3.36 6.49 -6.07
CA LEU A 70 -3.60 7.92 -6.29
C LEU A 70 -4.47 8.18 -7.52
N THR A 71 -4.30 7.40 -8.60
CA THR A 71 -5.16 7.50 -9.78
C THR A 71 -6.60 7.12 -9.43
N ALA A 72 -6.80 6.03 -8.71
CA ALA A 72 -8.12 5.59 -8.28
C ALA A 72 -8.83 6.63 -7.40
N LEU A 73 -8.09 7.26 -6.48
CA LEU A 73 -8.61 8.31 -5.62
C LEU A 73 -8.99 9.58 -6.42
N ARG A 74 -8.18 9.97 -7.41
CA ARG A 74 -8.48 11.08 -8.32
C ARG A 74 -9.75 10.82 -9.13
N LEU A 75 -9.87 9.63 -9.73
CA LEU A 75 -11.08 9.21 -10.45
C LEU A 75 -12.31 9.19 -9.54
N GLY A 76 -12.16 8.69 -8.32
CA GLY A 76 -13.24 8.66 -7.32
C GLY A 76 -13.73 10.06 -6.90
N ARG A 77 -12.89 11.09 -6.97
CA ARG A 77 -13.29 12.50 -6.74
C ARG A 77 -14.01 13.11 -7.94
N ARG A 78 -13.71 12.65 -9.15
CA ARG A 78 -14.34 13.11 -10.42
C ARG A 78 -15.67 12.42 -10.73
N GLY A 79 -16.17 11.55 -9.86
CA GLY A 79 -17.43 10.83 -10.05
C GLY A 79 -17.33 9.60 -10.97
N THR A 80 -16.15 9.28 -11.51
CA THR A 80 -15.92 8.12 -12.38
C THR A 80 -15.68 6.85 -11.55
N ALA A 81 -16.71 6.40 -10.83
CA ALA A 81 -16.63 5.31 -9.87
C ALA A 81 -16.32 3.93 -10.51
N ALA A 82 -16.74 3.70 -11.74
CA ALA A 82 -16.50 2.43 -12.44
C ALA A 82 -15.01 2.15 -12.65
N GLY A 83 -14.24 3.13 -13.16
CA GLY A 83 -12.79 2.99 -13.35
C GLY A 83 -11.97 3.07 -12.06
N ALA A 84 -12.50 3.71 -11.01
CA ALA A 84 -11.78 3.85 -9.74
C ALA A 84 -11.65 2.53 -8.98
N ARG A 85 -12.69 1.68 -8.96
CA ARG A 85 -12.71 0.48 -8.09
C ARG A 85 -11.64 -0.57 -8.46
N PRO A 86 -11.45 -0.95 -9.75
CA PRO A 86 -10.39 -1.89 -10.12
C PRO A 86 -9.00 -1.37 -9.76
N LEU A 87 -8.72 -0.09 -9.99
CA LEU A 87 -7.44 0.52 -9.64
C LEU A 87 -7.22 0.56 -8.11
N MET A 88 -8.26 0.83 -7.32
CA MET A 88 -8.17 0.71 -5.85
C MET A 88 -7.84 -0.72 -5.44
N LEU A 89 -8.46 -1.72 -6.07
CA LEU A 89 -8.23 -3.12 -5.74
C LEU A 89 -6.79 -3.54 -6.05
N VAL A 90 -6.26 -3.14 -7.22
CA VAL A 90 -4.86 -3.37 -7.61
C VAL A 90 -3.90 -2.73 -6.60
N SER A 91 -4.09 -1.44 -6.27
CA SER A 91 -3.26 -0.72 -5.30
C SER A 91 -3.23 -1.42 -3.93
N LEU A 92 -4.40 -1.81 -3.42
CA LEU A 92 -4.54 -2.51 -2.14
C LEU A 92 -3.86 -3.89 -2.16
N ALA A 93 -3.99 -4.63 -3.25
CA ALA A 93 -3.34 -5.93 -3.41
C ALA A 93 -1.81 -5.78 -3.44
N LEU A 94 -1.27 -4.84 -4.23
CA LEU A 94 0.17 -4.58 -4.30
C LEU A 94 0.73 -4.16 -2.93
N THR A 95 0.02 -3.27 -2.22
CA THR A 95 0.41 -2.83 -0.88
C THR A 95 0.43 -4.00 0.12
N SER A 96 -0.59 -4.86 0.08
CA SER A 96 -0.67 -6.03 0.94
C SER A 96 0.45 -7.03 0.62
N THR A 97 0.78 -7.20 -0.66
CA THR A 97 1.89 -8.05 -1.11
C THR A 97 3.23 -7.53 -0.62
N ALA A 98 3.47 -6.21 -0.66
CA ALA A 98 4.67 -5.60 -0.10
C ALA A 98 4.80 -5.94 1.40
N GLY A 99 3.74 -5.67 2.18
CA GLY A 99 3.72 -6.03 3.60
C GLY A 99 3.97 -7.51 3.85
N LEU A 100 3.37 -8.40 3.04
CA LEU A 100 3.56 -9.85 3.14
C LEU A 100 5.00 -10.26 2.86
N GLN A 101 5.61 -9.75 1.78
CA GLN A 101 6.99 -10.07 1.42
C GLN A 101 7.96 -9.69 2.55
N ALA A 102 7.77 -8.50 3.14
CA ALA A 102 8.59 -8.03 4.26
C ALA A 102 8.40 -8.87 5.53
N VAL A 103 7.15 -9.12 5.93
CA VAL A 103 6.86 -9.93 7.13
C VAL A 103 7.38 -11.36 6.97
N ALA A 104 7.17 -11.98 5.81
CA ALA A 104 7.65 -13.33 5.53
C ALA A 104 9.19 -13.38 5.53
N PHE A 105 9.85 -12.41 4.91
CA PHE A 105 11.31 -12.33 4.87
C PHE A 105 11.91 -12.26 6.28
N TRP A 106 11.41 -11.34 7.12
CA TRP A 106 11.94 -11.16 8.47
C TRP A 106 11.61 -12.34 9.39
N ALA A 107 10.43 -12.94 9.24
CA ALA A 107 10.08 -14.17 9.96
C ALA A 107 11.03 -15.33 9.63
N LEU A 108 11.36 -15.53 8.35
CA LEU A 108 12.31 -16.56 7.92
C LEU A 108 13.75 -16.30 8.43
N ARG A 109 14.12 -15.03 8.58
CA ARG A 109 15.41 -14.61 9.17
C ARG A 109 15.42 -14.70 10.70
N GLY A 110 14.28 -14.97 11.35
CA GLY A 110 14.15 -15.00 12.80
C GLY A 110 14.27 -13.61 13.47
N ASP A 111 14.07 -12.53 12.71
CA ASP A 111 14.20 -11.16 13.19
C ASP A 111 12.82 -10.55 13.43
N PHE A 112 12.55 -10.15 14.67
CA PHE A 112 11.26 -9.61 15.10
C PHE A 112 11.35 -8.15 15.54
N SER A 113 12.31 -7.40 15.00
CA SER A 113 12.47 -5.98 15.29
C SER A 113 11.18 -5.20 15.01
N VAL A 114 10.67 -4.51 16.04
CA VAL A 114 9.40 -3.76 15.98
C VAL A 114 9.43 -2.67 14.90
N SER A 115 10.58 -2.01 14.70
CA SER A 115 10.73 -0.96 13.69
C SER A 115 10.49 -1.46 12.26
N TRP A 116 10.70 -2.75 12.01
CA TRP A 116 10.48 -3.38 10.71
C TRP A 116 9.16 -4.15 10.66
N TRP A 117 8.75 -4.77 11.76
CA TRP A 117 7.49 -5.50 11.80
C TRP A 117 6.26 -4.60 11.78
N LEU A 118 6.24 -3.54 12.59
CA LEU A 118 5.05 -2.69 12.73
C LEU A 118 4.60 -2.04 11.41
N PRO A 119 5.47 -1.35 10.64
CA PRO A 119 5.04 -0.76 9.37
C PRO A 119 4.63 -1.83 8.36
N ASN A 120 5.35 -2.95 8.26
CA ASN A 120 5.05 -3.99 7.28
C ASN A 120 3.78 -4.79 7.61
N LEU A 121 3.49 -5.03 8.89
CA LEU A 121 2.21 -5.57 9.33
C LEU A 121 1.06 -4.62 9.03
N PHE A 122 1.25 -3.31 9.20
CA PHE A 122 0.26 -2.34 8.79
C PHE A 122 -0.02 -2.44 7.29
N LEU A 123 1.02 -2.41 6.44
CA LEU A 123 0.90 -2.54 4.99
C LEU A 123 0.20 -3.84 4.56
N LEU A 124 0.47 -4.94 5.26
CA LEU A 124 -0.18 -6.23 5.04
C LEU A 124 -1.68 -6.20 5.37
N LEU A 125 -2.05 -5.61 6.52
CA LEU A 125 -3.37 -5.82 7.11
C LEU A 125 -4.40 -4.75 6.74
N PHE A 126 -3.99 -3.47 6.64
CA PHE A 126 -4.94 -2.39 6.34
C PHE A 126 -5.68 -2.55 4.99
N PRO A 127 -5.09 -3.16 3.94
CA PRO A 127 -5.77 -3.28 2.65
C PRO A 127 -6.93 -4.28 2.66
N ILE A 128 -6.86 -5.33 3.50
CA ILE A 128 -7.76 -6.49 3.46
C ILE A 128 -9.25 -6.12 3.57
N PRO A 129 -9.69 -5.31 4.56
CA PRO A 129 -11.10 -4.93 4.64
C PRO A 129 -11.59 -4.14 3.42
N GLY A 130 -10.72 -3.32 2.83
CA GLY A 130 -11.00 -2.56 1.62
C GLY A 130 -11.17 -3.45 0.40
N MET A 131 -10.27 -4.42 0.21
CA MET A 131 -10.34 -5.41 -0.87
C MET A 131 -11.64 -6.22 -0.81
N VAL A 132 -11.99 -6.76 0.37
CA VAL A 132 -13.24 -7.52 0.57
C VAL A 132 -14.46 -6.66 0.25
N HIS A 133 -14.46 -5.40 0.70
CA HIS A 133 -15.56 -4.47 0.40
C HIS A 133 -15.70 -4.20 -1.10
N LEU A 134 -14.59 -3.93 -1.80
CA LEU A 134 -14.57 -3.64 -3.23
C LEU A 134 -14.98 -4.86 -4.06
N ALA A 135 -14.45 -6.05 -3.75
CA ALA A 135 -14.79 -7.29 -4.43
C ALA A 135 -16.30 -7.59 -4.36
N ARG A 136 -16.89 -7.45 -3.17
CA ARG A 136 -18.34 -7.63 -2.98
C ARG A 136 -19.18 -6.62 -3.77
N ARG A 137 -18.73 -5.36 -3.85
CA ARG A 137 -19.42 -4.31 -4.61
C ARG A 137 -19.34 -4.57 -6.11
N MET A 138 -18.17 -4.91 -6.62
CA MET A 138 -17.97 -5.18 -8.05
C MET A 138 -18.76 -6.41 -8.49
N ALA A 139 -18.80 -7.48 -7.68
CA ALA A 139 -19.63 -8.66 -7.96
C ALA A 139 -21.14 -8.38 -7.94
N ALA A 140 -21.59 -7.37 -7.20
CA ALA A 140 -23.00 -6.97 -7.16
C ALA A 140 -23.39 -6.05 -8.33
N GLU A 141 -22.44 -5.32 -8.92
CA GLU A 141 -22.66 -4.43 -10.08
C GLU A 141 -22.62 -5.18 -11.42
N GLY A 142 -21.99 -6.36 -11.46
CA GLY A 142 -21.98 -7.25 -12.63
C GLY A 142 -23.13 -8.25 -12.71
N ARG A 143 -24.09 -8.19 -11.77
CA ARG A 143 -25.35 -8.92 -11.80
C ARG A 143 -26.48 -7.96 -12.15
#